data_AF-A0A7W2TIN3-F1
#
_entry.id   AF-A0A7W2TIN3-F1
#
_cell.length_a   1.000
_cell.length_b   1.000
_cell.length_c   1.000
_cell.angle_alpha   90.00
_cell.angle_beta   90.00
_cell.angle_gamma   90.00
#
_symmetry.space_group_name_H-M   'P 1'
#
loop_
_entity.id
_entity.type
_entity.pdbx_description
1 polymer ?
#
loop_
_entity_poly.entity_id
_entity_poly.type
_entity_poly.pdbx_seq_one_letter_code
_entity_poly.pdbx_strand_id
1 'polypeptide(L)'
;MRQAIEVELTLNAGKVLTAQGQKVQVVSILSTNIFDEQSSYCKKDILPVAVTKPVAIGAVHSDFWRKYIGLSGGIVGLSRFESKLWVKY
;
A
#
# COMPACT_ATOMS: atom_id res chain seq x y z
N MET A 1 9.50 7.83 10.52
CA MET A 1 9.31 6.66 11.42
C MET A 1 8.05 5.85 11.14
N ARG A 2 6.88 6.43 10.78
CA ARG A 2 5.65 5.63 10.50
C ARG A 2 5.68 4.75 9.25
N GLN A 3 6.28 5.21 8.14
CA GLN A 3 6.28 4.41 6.91
C GLN A 3 7.18 3.16 6.98
N ALA A 4 8.20 3.16 7.85
CA ALA A 4 9.09 2.01 8.02
C ALA A 4 8.35 0.78 8.58
N ILE A 5 7.44 0.99 9.54
CA ILE A 5 6.66 -0.12 10.12
C ILE A 5 5.57 -0.63 9.16
N GLU A 6 4.98 0.25 8.36
CA GLU A 6 4.00 -0.14 7.32
C GLU A 6 4.67 -1.03 6.26
N VAL A 7 5.90 -0.71 5.85
CA VAL A 7 6.68 -1.53 4.91
C VAL A 7 6.98 -2.90 5.51
N GLU A 8 7.46 -2.96 6.75
CA GLU A 8 7.78 -4.24 7.41
C GLU A 8 6.53 -5.14 7.57
N LEU A 9 5.42 -4.56 8.01
CA LEU A 9 4.14 -5.26 8.11
C LEU A 9 3.67 -5.80 6.75
N THR A 10 3.80 -4.98 5.69
CA THR A 10 3.41 -5.38 4.33
C THR A 10 4.30 -6.51 3.81
N LEU A 11 5.61 -6.46 4.06
CA LEU A 11 6.54 -7.53 3.69
C LEU A 11 6.20 -8.83 4.41
N ASN A 12 5.88 -8.78 5.71
CA ASN A 12 5.49 -9.96 6.47
C ASN A 12 4.17 -10.56 5.99
N ALA A 13 3.17 -9.72 5.68
CA ALA A 13 1.91 -10.17 5.07
C ALA A 13 2.15 -10.84 3.70
N GLY A 14 3.01 -10.25 2.88
CA GLY A 14 3.42 -10.83 1.59
C GLY A 14 4.06 -12.21 1.72
N LYS A 15 4.92 -12.42 2.73
CA LYS A 15 5.54 -13.73 3.02
C LYS A 15 4.48 -14.78 3.39
N VAL A 16 3.52 -14.43 4.24
CA VAL A 16 2.44 -15.34 4.66
C VAL A 16 1.58 -15.75 3.46
N LEU A 17 1.16 -14.80 2.63
CA LEU A 17 0.35 -15.07 1.44
C LEU A 17 1.13 -15.91 0.42
N THR A 18 2.43 -15.64 0.26
CA THR A 18 3.31 -16.44 -0.61
C THR A 18 3.41 -17.88 -0.12
N ALA A 19 3.56 -18.09 1.20
CA ALA A 19 3.57 -19.43 1.80
C ALA A 19 2.24 -20.18 1.62
N GLN A 20 1.13 -19.46 1.46
CA GLN A 20 -0.20 -20.00 1.13
C GLN A 20 -0.40 -20.23 -0.38
N GLY A 21 0.64 -20.09 -1.19
CA GLY A 21 0.61 -20.34 -2.64
C GLY A 21 0.09 -19.17 -3.48
N GLN A 22 -0.12 -18.00 -2.90
CA GLN A 22 -0.51 -16.80 -3.67
C GLN A 22 0.71 -16.15 -4.31
N LYS A 23 0.59 -15.70 -5.56
CA LYS A 23 1.61 -14.87 -6.20
C LYS A 23 1.42 -13.42 -5.73
N VAL A 24 2.32 -12.96 -4.88
CA VAL A 24 2.27 -11.61 -4.30
C VAL A 24 3.51 -10.82 -4.66
N GLN A 25 3.32 -9.56 -5.02
CA GLN A 25 4.39 -8.57 -5.19
C GLN A 25 4.17 -7.46 -4.16
N VAL A 26 5.20 -7.14 -3.40
CA VAL A 26 5.19 -6.03 -2.44
C VAL A 26 5.96 -4.87 -3.05
N VAL A 27 5.33 -3.71 -3.09
CA VAL A 27 5.89 -2.47 -3.65
C VAL A 27 5.87 -1.39 -2.58
N SER A 28 6.99 -0.71 -2.40
CA SER A 28 7.08 0.46 -1.52
C SER A 28 7.13 1.74 -2.36
N ILE A 29 6.17 2.64 -2.14
CA ILE A 29 6.12 3.96 -2.78
C ILE A 29 6.46 5.01 -1.72
N LEU A 30 7.74 5.34 -1.60
CA LEU A 30 8.24 6.26 -0.56
C LEU A 30 7.79 7.72 -0.76
N SER A 31 7.57 8.12 -2.01
CA SER A 31 7.08 9.46 -2.35
C SER A 31 6.18 9.37 -3.58
N THR A 32 4.90 9.65 -3.39
CA THR A 32 3.91 9.65 -4.47
C THR A 32 4.15 10.76 -5.48
N ASN A 33 4.67 11.91 -5.06
CA ASN A 33 4.97 13.02 -5.96
C ASN A 33 6.06 12.62 -6.96
N ILE A 34 7.16 12.04 -6.45
CA ILE A 34 8.26 11.56 -7.30
C ILE A 34 7.78 10.41 -8.19
N PHE A 35 6.93 9.51 -7.67
CA PHE A 35 6.35 8.41 -8.44
C PHE A 35 5.44 8.92 -9.57
N ASP A 36 4.64 9.94 -9.30
CA ASP A 36 3.72 10.52 -10.27
C ASP A 36 4.42 11.18 -11.46
N GLU A 37 5.57 11.81 -11.20
CA GLU A 37 6.44 12.42 -12.22
C GLU A 37 7.14 11.39 -13.12
N GLN A 38 7.18 10.11 -12.72
CA GLN A 38 7.81 9.07 -13.54
C GLN A 38 7.06 8.85 -14.86
N SER A 39 7.79 8.36 -15.86
CA SER A 39 7.22 7.94 -17.14
C SER A 39 6.14 6.85 -16.96
N SER A 40 5.22 6.77 -17.91
CA SER A 40 4.18 5.72 -17.89
C SER A 40 4.76 4.30 -17.95
N TYR A 41 5.96 4.13 -18.50
CA TYR A 41 6.63 2.83 -18.56
C TYR A 41 7.08 2.39 -17.17
N CYS A 42 7.82 3.23 -16.44
CA CYS A 42 8.24 2.95 -15.06
C CYS A 42 7.04 2.70 -14.14
N LYS A 43 5.96 3.48 -14.28
CA LYS A 43 4.76 3.28 -13.48
C LYS A 43 4.06 1.94 -13.75
N LYS A 44 4.05 1.47 -15.01
CA LYS A 44 3.44 0.17 -15.39
C LYS A 44 4.28 -1.02 -14.92
N ASP A 45 5.59 -0.86 -14.83
CA ASP A 45 6.48 -1.89 -14.30
C ASP A 45 6.31 -2.06 -12.79
N ILE A 46 6.16 -0.94 -12.08
CA ILE A 46 5.96 -0.92 -10.63
C ILE A 46 4.51 -1.29 -10.24
N LEU A 47 3.51 -0.79 -10.98
CA LEU A 47 2.09 -1.08 -10.78
C LEU A 47 1.47 -1.61 -12.08
N PRO A 48 1.66 -2.92 -12.39
CA PRO A 48 1.11 -3.49 -13.60
C PRO A 48 -0.41 -3.55 -13.56
N VAL A 49 -1.07 -3.13 -14.64
CA VAL A 49 -2.55 -3.20 -14.78
C VAL A 49 -3.05 -4.65 -14.72
N ALA A 50 -2.19 -5.64 -15.00
CA ALA A 50 -2.51 -7.06 -14.87
C ALA A 50 -2.82 -7.49 -13.43
N VAL A 51 -2.44 -6.70 -12.42
CA VAL A 51 -2.76 -6.96 -11.02
C VAL A 51 -4.22 -6.57 -10.77
N THR A 52 -5.10 -7.57 -10.66
CA THR A 52 -6.55 -7.35 -10.56
C THR A 52 -7.05 -7.13 -9.12
N LYS A 53 -6.23 -7.43 -8.11
CA LYS A 53 -6.57 -7.32 -6.68
C LYS A 53 -5.49 -6.54 -5.89
N PRO A 54 -5.18 -5.29 -6.27
CA PRO A 54 -4.18 -4.50 -5.54
C PRO A 54 -4.69 -4.13 -4.14
N VAL A 55 -3.77 -4.10 -3.17
CA VAL A 55 -4.05 -3.64 -1.80
C VAL A 55 -3.07 -2.54 -1.44
N ALA A 56 -3.58 -1.36 -1.07
CA ALA A 56 -2.77 -0.27 -0.53
C ALA A 56 -2.77 -0.29 1.01
N ILE A 57 -1.61 -0.08 1.62
CA ILE A 57 -1.45 -0.02 3.07
C ILE A 57 -0.80 1.31 3.44
N GLY A 58 -1.45 2.10 4.29
CA GLY A 58 -0.87 3.35 4.78
C GLY A 58 -1.82 4.21 5.60
N ALA A 59 -1.27 4.98 6.54
CA ALA A 59 -2.01 5.87 7.43
C ALA A 59 -2.51 7.19 6.79
N VAL A 60 -2.56 7.27 5.46
CA VAL A 60 -3.12 8.39 4.69
C VAL A 60 -4.58 8.09 4.34
N HIS A 61 -5.40 9.13 4.17
CA HIS A 61 -6.83 9.01 3.83
C HIS A 61 -7.07 8.01 2.69
N SER A 62 -8.02 7.09 2.86
CA SER A 62 -8.22 5.98 1.91
C SER A 62 -8.42 6.43 0.46
N ASP A 63 -9.16 7.53 0.24
CA ASP A 63 -9.39 8.05 -1.11
C ASP A 63 -8.11 8.43 -1.87
N PHE A 64 -7.04 8.79 -1.16
CA PHE A 64 -5.75 9.09 -1.76
C PHE A 64 -5.20 7.91 -2.58
N TRP A 65 -5.41 6.68 -2.10
CA TRP A 65 -4.87 5.48 -2.73
C TRP A 65 -5.63 5.05 -3.99
N ARG A 66 -6.87 5.53 -4.16
CA ARG A 66 -7.73 5.15 -5.30
C ARG A 66 -7.10 5.47 -6.65
N LYS A 67 -6.25 6.50 -6.74
CA LYS A 67 -5.47 6.83 -7.94
C LYS A 67 -4.57 5.67 -8.39
N TYR A 68 -4.03 4.89 -7.47
CA TYR A 68 -3.03 3.85 -7.75
C TYR A 68 -3.63 2.45 -7.85
N ILE A 69 -4.66 2.15 -7.04
CA ILE A 69 -5.24 0.80 -6.94
C ILE A 69 -6.62 0.68 -7.60
N GLY A 70 -7.19 1.79 -8.07
CA GLY A 70 -8.53 1.84 -8.65
C GLY A 70 -9.67 1.58 -7.66
N LEU A 71 -10.85 1.32 -8.21
CA LEU A 71 -12.07 1.10 -7.42
C LEU A 71 -12.21 -0.33 -6.87
N SER A 72 -11.60 -1.30 -7.55
CA SER A 72 -11.63 -2.73 -7.18
C SER A 72 -10.56 -3.13 -6.16
N GLY A 73 -9.61 -2.25 -5.86
CA GLY A 73 -8.54 -2.49 -4.89
C GLY A 73 -8.99 -2.35 -3.43
N GLY A 74 -8.31 -3.09 -2.54
CA GLY A 74 -8.49 -2.99 -1.09
C GLY A 74 -7.60 -1.91 -0.46
N ILE A 75 -8.04 -1.30 0.64
CA ILE A 75 -7.26 -0.29 1.36
C ILE A 75 -7.23 -0.64 2.84
N VAL A 76 -6.03 -0.76 3.40
CA VAL A 76 -5.78 -0.86 4.84
C VAL A 76 -5.17 0.46 5.30
N GLY A 77 -5.97 1.33 5.90
CA GLY A 77 -5.54 2.66 6.29
C GLY A 77 -6.48 3.32 7.29
N LEU A 78 -6.17 4.56 7.65
CA LEU A 78 -7.01 5.33 8.57
C LEU A 78 -8.17 5.97 7.79
N SER A 79 -9.40 5.62 8.15
CA SER A 79 -10.62 6.16 7.55
C SER A 79 -11.19 7.36 8.33
N ARG A 80 -10.67 7.67 9.52
CA ARG A 80 -11.09 8.79 10.37
C ARG A 80 -9.92 9.45 11.09
N PHE A 81 -10.06 10.74 11.36
CA PHE A 81 -9.17 11.57 12.19
C PHE A 81 -9.21 11.19 13.69
N GLU A 82 -9.33 9.91 14.04
CA GLU A 82 -9.36 9.50 15.44
C GLU A 82 -7.95 9.18 15.93
N SER A 83 -7.31 10.21 16.49
CA SER A 83 -6.19 10.02 17.41
C SER A 83 -6.71 9.37 18.70
N LYS A 84 -6.60 8.05 18.81
CA LYS A 84 -6.65 7.37 20.10
C LYS A 84 -5.48 6.38 20.21
N LEU A 85 -4.35 6.90 20.69
CA LEU A 85 -3.38 6.10 21.41
C LEU A 85 -3.47 6.52 22.87
N TRP A 86 -4.21 5.75 23.67
CA TRP A 86 -4.05 5.75 25.13
C TRP A 86 -3.28 4.47 25.46
N VAL A 87 -2.01 4.61 25.83
CA VAL A 87 -1.31 3.58 26.58
C VAL A 87 -1.56 3.92 28.05
N LYS A 88 -2.47 3.20 28.70
CA LYS A 88 -2.51 3.16 30.17
C LYS A 88 -1.44 2.18 30.62
N TYR A 89 -0.58 2.62 31.51
CA TYR A 89 0.18 1.76 32.41
C TYR A 89 -0.77 1.17 33.47
#